data_AF-A0A9D5NG99-F1
#
_entry.id   AF-A0A9D5NG99-F1
#
_cell.length_a   1.000
_cell.length_b   1.000
_cell.length_c   1.000
_cell.angle_alpha   90.00
_cell.angle_beta   90.00
_cell.angle_gamma   90.00
#
_symmetry.space_group_name_H-M   'P 1'
#
loop_
_entity.id
_entity.type
_entity.pdbx_description
1 polymer ?
#
loop_
_entity_poly.entity_id
_entity_poly.type
_entity_poly.pdbx_seq_one_letter_code
_entity_poly.pdbx_strand_id
1 'polypeptide(L)'
;MKRKGFTLIELLAVIVILAIIALIAVPVIMNIISSARKSSFEDTAYGLINAGEMYYASALLNDGITGTKTFTFTEDGSIPEGLNVKGDMPKSGVLEVNKDGKTALAITNGDLCIIKGYNDTKPQVLEEFEACELPAKTLKDLARTNTFAASVDACATGGVCEPGTEFAIEVAPGDIKNFYVIKDDAETGILTLIMDGNIGETVAWSLSDNTTGPIAALNYLESKTSGWINIEAKNYTLTDDGGANRYTITRTNTRARLLTITETNVLIGANSWMYCNLRDGSEEVSEPPYGYWLSSAREDDTGGAWIVHGDGDVRSDVDVNDNNYYGVRPVIEILK
;
A
#
# COMPACT_ATOMS: atom_id res chain seq x y z
N MET A 1 -60.87 -10.05 -60.22
CA MET A 1 -59.51 -10.30 -59.71
C MET A 1 -59.62 -11.20 -58.48
N LYS A 2 -59.14 -12.45 -58.54
CA LYS A 2 -59.12 -13.34 -57.37
C LYS A 2 -58.00 -12.89 -56.44
N ARG A 3 -58.33 -12.24 -55.33
CA ARG A 3 -57.38 -11.98 -54.25
C ARG A 3 -57.18 -13.29 -53.49
N LYS A 4 -55.97 -13.86 -53.55
CA LYS A 4 -55.59 -14.97 -52.68
C LYS A 4 -55.38 -14.39 -51.28
N GLY A 5 -56.27 -14.72 -50.34
CA GLY A 5 -56.09 -14.40 -48.93
C GLY A 5 -55.08 -15.37 -48.31
N PHE A 6 -54.21 -14.87 -47.44
CA PHE A 6 -53.34 -15.71 -46.60
C PHE A 6 -54.21 -16.59 -45.72
N THR A 7 -53.87 -17.87 -45.61
CA THR A 7 -54.55 -18.76 -44.68
C THR A 7 -54.04 -18.53 -43.26
N LEU A 8 -54.91 -18.68 -42.26
CA LEU A 8 -54.52 -18.49 -40.86
C LEU A 8 -53.38 -19.43 -40.44
N ILE A 9 -53.30 -20.62 -41.02
CA ILE A 9 -52.24 -21.59 -40.71
C ILE A 9 -50.88 -21.17 -41.26
N GLU A 10 -50.83 -20.53 -42.44
CA GLU A 10 -49.59 -19.96 -42.97
C GLU A 10 -49.10 -18.79 -42.11
N LEU A 11 -50.01 -17.92 -41.66
CA LEU A 11 -49.65 -16.81 -40.78
C LEU A 11 -49.15 -17.31 -39.42
N LEU A 12 -49.82 -18.33 -38.85
CA LEU A 12 -49.46 -18.91 -37.58
C LEU A 12 -48.07 -19.56 -37.64
N ALA A 13 -47.78 -20.33 -38.69
CA ALA A 13 -46.47 -20.97 -38.87
C ALA A 13 -45.33 -19.94 -38.91
N VAL A 14 -45.54 -18.79 -39.57
CA VAL A 14 -44.53 -17.72 -39.63
C VAL A 14 -44.28 -17.08 -38.27
N ILE A 15 -45.34 -16.77 -37.51
CA ILE A 15 -45.19 -16.14 -36.18
C ILE A 15 -44.49 -17.10 -35.22
N VAL A 16 -44.82 -18.40 -35.25
CA VAL A 16 -44.14 -19.41 -34.43
C VAL A 16 -42.65 -19.47 -34.76
N ILE A 17 -42.28 -19.48 -36.04
CA ILE A 17 -40.87 -19.47 -36.46
C ILE A 17 -40.15 -18.20 -35.99
N LEU A 18 -40.76 -17.02 -36.18
CA LEU A 18 -40.18 -15.74 -35.73
C LEU A 18 -40.04 -15.68 -34.20
N ALA A 19 -40.99 -16.21 -33.45
CA ALA A 19 -40.93 -16.25 -31.99
C ALA A 19 -39.77 -17.14 -31.51
N ILE A 20 -39.56 -18.30 -32.14
CA ILE A 20 -38.43 -19.18 -31.81
C ILE A 20 -37.10 -18.50 -32.14
N ILE A 21 -36.99 -17.84 -33.29
CA ILE A 21 -35.77 -17.09 -33.67
C ILE A 21 -35.50 -15.96 -32.68
N ALA A 22 -36.52 -15.16 -32.33
CA ALA A 22 -36.39 -14.05 -31.39
C ALA A 22 -35.99 -14.51 -29.98
N LEU A 23 -36.56 -15.62 -29.49
CA LEU A 23 -36.24 -16.20 -28.18
C LEU A 23 -34.75 -16.52 -28.05
N ILE A 24 -34.12 -17.03 -29.11
CA ILE A 24 -32.69 -17.36 -29.14
C ILE A 24 -31.86 -16.09 -29.41
N ALA A 25 -32.31 -15.21 -30.29
CA ALA A 25 -31.52 -14.06 -30.75
C ALA A 25 -31.38 -12.94 -29.69
N VAL A 26 -32.43 -12.65 -28.92
CA VAL A 26 -32.41 -11.55 -27.94
C VAL A 26 -31.32 -11.70 -26.87
N PRO A 27 -31.21 -12.82 -26.13
CA PRO A 27 -30.15 -12.96 -25.13
C PRO A 27 -28.75 -12.91 -25.76
N VAL A 28 -28.59 -13.44 -26.97
CA VAL A 28 -27.32 -13.39 -27.72
C VAL A 28 -26.95 -11.95 -28.07
N ILE A 29 -27.89 -11.15 -28.59
CA ILE A 29 -27.65 -9.75 -28.95
C ILE A 29 -27.32 -8.92 -27.70
N MET A 30 -28.03 -9.13 -26.58
CA MET A 30 -27.75 -8.43 -25.33
C MET A 30 -26.34 -8.75 -24.80
N ASN A 31 -25.92 -10.01 -24.86
CA ASN A 31 -24.56 -10.41 -24.48
C ASN A 31 -23.51 -9.78 -25.40
N ILE A 32 -23.77 -9.71 -26.71
CA ILE A 32 -22.87 -9.04 -27.67
C ILE A 32 -22.74 -7.55 -27.35
N ILE A 33 -23.84 -6.86 -27.07
CA ILE A 33 -23.83 -5.43 -26.74
C ILE A 33 -23.09 -5.18 -25.42
N SER A 34 -23.38 -5.97 -24.38
CA SER A 34 -22.69 -5.86 -23.09
C SER A 34 -21.19 -6.09 -23.26
N SER A 35 -20.80 -7.14 -23.98
CA SER A 35 -19.39 -7.42 -24.30
C SER A 35 -18.74 -6.28 -25.07
N ALA A 36 -19.43 -5.71 -26.07
CA ALA A 36 -18.92 -4.58 -26.84
C ALA A 36 -18.74 -3.32 -25.98
N ARG A 37 -19.67 -3.03 -25.07
CA ARG A 37 -19.56 -1.90 -24.12
C ARG A 37 -18.40 -2.10 -23.15
N LYS A 38 -18.26 -3.31 -22.61
CA LYS A 38 -17.15 -3.68 -21.74
C LYS A 38 -15.82 -3.49 -22.45
N SER A 39 -15.66 -4.06 -23.65
CA SER A 39 -14.44 -3.88 -24.45
C SER A 39 -14.16 -2.42 -24.77
N SER A 40 -15.19 -1.63 -25.11
CA SER A 40 -15.02 -0.20 -25.38
C SER A 40 -14.55 0.56 -24.13
N PHE A 41 -15.03 0.20 -22.95
CA PHE A 41 -14.61 0.86 -21.71
C PHE A 41 -13.22 0.40 -21.25
N GLU A 42 -12.86 -0.86 -21.49
CA GLU A 42 -11.47 -1.34 -21.37
C GLU A 42 -10.53 -0.56 -22.30
N ASP A 43 -10.94 -0.31 -23.54
CA ASP A 43 -10.17 0.50 -24.50
C ASP A 43 -10.01 1.94 -24.00
N THR A 44 -11.04 2.54 -23.38
CA THR A 44 -10.92 3.84 -22.69
C THR A 44 -9.88 3.78 -21.58
N ALA A 45 -9.88 2.74 -20.74
CA ALA A 45 -8.90 2.57 -19.68
C ALA A 45 -7.47 2.50 -20.23
N TYR A 46 -7.24 1.73 -21.29
CA TYR A 46 -5.94 1.68 -21.98
C TYR A 46 -5.58 3.04 -22.60
N GLY A 47 -6.54 3.74 -23.20
CA GLY A 47 -6.34 5.09 -23.73
C GLY A 47 -5.90 6.09 -22.66
N LEU A 48 -6.49 6.03 -21.47
CA LEU A 48 -6.12 6.85 -20.32
C LEU A 48 -4.74 6.49 -19.78
N ILE A 49 -4.42 5.19 -19.68
CA ILE A 49 -3.08 4.71 -19.30
C ILE A 49 -2.02 5.26 -20.27
N ASN A 50 -2.24 5.10 -21.57
CA ASN A 50 -1.33 5.60 -22.60
C ASN A 50 -1.19 7.13 -22.55
N ALA A 51 -2.27 7.85 -22.23
CA ALA A 51 -2.22 9.30 -22.08
C ALA A 51 -1.45 9.74 -20.84
N GLY A 52 -1.56 8.99 -19.74
CA GLY A 52 -0.73 9.19 -18.55
C GLY A 52 0.75 8.96 -18.85
N GLU A 53 1.07 7.91 -19.59
CA GLU A 53 2.44 7.63 -20.06
C GLU A 53 2.96 8.74 -20.99
N MET A 54 2.12 9.23 -21.90
CA MET A 54 2.49 10.33 -22.81
C MET A 54 2.64 11.67 -22.07
N TYR A 55 1.85 11.89 -21.03
CA TYR A 55 2.01 13.01 -20.12
C TYR A 55 3.37 12.93 -19.42
N TYR A 56 3.73 11.76 -18.86
CA TYR A 56 5.04 11.54 -18.25
C TYR A 56 6.18 11.83 -19.24
N ALA A 57 6.09 11.28 -20.46
CA ALA A 57 7.07 11.53 -21.50
C ALA A 57 7.22 13.03 -21.84
N SER A 58 6.11 13.77 -21.86
CA SER A 58 6.12 15.22 -22.11
C SER A 58 6.68 16.02 -20.91
N ALA A 59 6.38 15.56 -19.69
CA ALA A 59 6.88 16.17 -18.46
C ALA A 59 8.40 16.00 -18.32
N LEU A 60 8.97 14.86 -18.75
CA LEU A 60 10.42 14.65 -18.79
C LEU A 60 11.19 15.72 -19.59
N LEU A 61 10.54 16.38 -20.54
CA LEU A 61 11.14 17.46 -21.34
C LEU A 61 11.17 18.81 -20.61
N ASN A 62 10.36 18.97 -19.56
CA ASN A 62 10.17 20.23 -18.81
C ASN A 62 10.27 19.96 -17.29
N ASP A 63 11.43 19.45 -16.86
CA ASP A 63 11.83 19.18 -15.46
C ASP A 63 11.36 17.85 -14.82
N GLY A 64 10.66 16.99 -15.55
CA GLY A 64 10.23 15.67 -15.06
C GLY A 64 9.10 15.72 -14.01
N ILE A 65 8.70 14.56 -13.49
CA ILE A 65 7.74 14.49 -12.38
C ILE A 65 8.49 14.15 -11.10
N THR A 66 8.39 15.02 -10.09
CA THR A 66 9.06 14.86 -8.78
C THR A 66 8.25 14.05 -7.77
N GLY A 67 7.09 13.53 -8.17
CA GLY A 67 6.15 12.77 -7.34
C GLY A 67 5.07 12.08 -8.18
N THR A 68 3.94 11.73 -7.55
CA THR A 68 2.77 11.21 -8.25
C THR A 68 1.90 12.35 -8.76
N LYS A 69 1.56 12.34 -10.05
CA LYS A 69 0.55 13.22 -10.64
C LYS A 69 -0.79 12.49 -10.67
N THR A 70 -1.81 13.09 -10.07
CA THR A 70 -3.19 12.58 -10.07
C THR A 70 -4.06 13.39 -11.03
N PHE A 71 -4.85 12.70 -11.85
CA PHE A 71 -5.89 13.24 -12.71
C PHE A 71 -7.24 12.73 -12.22
N THR A 72 -8.18 13.64 -11.96
CA THR A 72 -9.50 13.30 -11.40
C THR A 72 -10.58 13.50 -12.45
N PHE A 73 -11.41 12.49 -12.66
CA PHE A 73 -12.58 12.54 -13.54
C PHE A 73 -13.84 12.78 -12.71
N THR A 74 -14.68 13.67 -13.18
CA THR A 74 -15.95 14.09 -12.54
C THR A 74 -17.14 13.82 -13.45
N GLU A 75 -18.35 13.78 -12.87
CA GLU A 75 -19.59 13.39 -13.59
C GLU A 75 -19.94 14.30 -14.78
N ASP A 76 -19.31 15.47 -14.88
CA ASP A 76 -19.47 16.39 -16.00
C ASP A 76 -18.73 15.94 -17.28
N GLY A 77 -17.92 14.86 -17.20
CA GLY A 77 -17.18 14.31 -18.33
C GLY A 77 -16.05 15.22 -18.81
N SER A 78 -15.62 16.17 -17.99
CA SER A 78 -14.51 17.05 -18.32
C SER A 78 -13.19 16.28 -18.38
N ILE A 79 -12.33 16.64 -19.34
CA ILE A 79 -11.00 16.07 -19.46
C ILE A 79 -10.05 16.91 -18.58
N PRO A 80 -9.34 16.29 -17.63
CA PRO A 80 -8.36 16.99 -16.82
C PRO A 80 -7.26 17.64 -17.67
N GLU A 81 -6.82 18.83 -17.27
CA GLU A 81 -5.77 19.57 -17.98
C GLU A 81 -4.47 18.74 -18.06
N GLY A 82 -3.88 18.69 -19.26
CA GLY A 82 -2.66 17.93 -19.54
C GLY A 82 -2.90 16.52 -20.08
N LEU A 83 -4.14 16.02 -20.08
CA LEU A 83 -4.51 14.80 -20.79
C LEU A 83 -5.11 15.13 -22.16
N ASN A 84 -4.68 14.38 -23.17
CA ASN A 84 -5.25 14.44 -24.52
C ASN A 84 -5.79 13.06 -24.89
N VAL A 85 -7.06 12.82 -24.54
CA VAL A 85 -7.72 11.52 -24.74
C VAL A 85 -8.99 11.72 -25.55
N LYS A 86 -9.27 10.76 -26.42
CA LYS A 86 -10.48 10.71 -27.26
C LYS A 86 -11.27 9.47 -26.87
N GLY A 87 -12.59 9.56 -26.96
CA GLY A 87 -13.51 8.48 -26.63
C GLY A 87 -14.48 8.89 -25.54
N ASP A 88 -15.29 7.92 -25.11
CA ASP A 88 -16.23 8.12 -24.01
C ASP A 88 -15.45 8.22 -22.71
N MET A 89 -15.56 9.37 -22.05
CA MET A 89 -14.88 9.63 -20.78
C MET A 89 -15.54 8.85 -19.65
N PRO A 90 -14.76 8.39 -18.66
CA PRO A 90 -15.35 7.82 -17.46
C PRO A 90 -16.23 8.86 -16.76
N LYS A 91 -17.29 8.38 -16.12
CA LYS A 91 -18.20 9.21 -15.33
C LYS A 91 -17.51 9.74 -14.08
N SER A 92 -16.63 8.95 -13.46
CA SER A 92 -15.78 9.40 -12.36
C SER A 92 -14.56 8.50 -12.19
N GLY A 93 -13.59 8.97 -11.40
CA GLY A 93 -12.44 8.16 -11.01
C GLY A 93 -11.13 8.94 -10.99
N VAL A 94 -10.03 8.22 -10.88
CA VAL A 94 -8.68 8.78 -10.84
C VAL A 94 -7.72 7.99 -11.74
N LEU A 95 -6.81 8.71 -12.37
CA LEU A 95 -5.59 8.18 -13.00
C LEU A 95 -4.39 8.78 -12.28
N GLU A 96 -3.44 7.94 -11.89
CA GLU A 96 -2.18 8.36 -11.30
C GLU A 96 -0.99 7.95 -12.15
N VAL A 97 0.01 8.84 -12.21
CA VAL A 97 1.29 8.62 -12.88
C VAL A 97 2.40 8.91 -11.90
N ASN A 98 3.23 7.92 -11.59
CA ASN A 98 4.33 8.07 -10.64
C ASN A 98 5.62 8.58 -11.31
N LYS A 99 6.64 8.88 -10.49
CA LYS A 99 7.97 9.33 -10.96
C LYS A 99 8.71 8.35 -11.88
N ASP A 100 8.34 7.07 -11.85
CA ASP A 100 8.92 6.00 -12.68
C ASP A 100 8.16 5.82 -14.01
N GLY A 101 7.15 6.66 -14.27
CA GLY A 101 6.29 6.57 -15.44
C GLY A 101 5.26 5.44 -15.39
N LYS A 102 5.12 4.76 -14.24
CA LYS A 102 4.07 3.74 -14.04
C LYS A 102 2.74 4.40 -13.77
N THR A 103 1.68 3.76 -14.26
CA THR A 103 0.30 4.23 -14.14
C THR A 103 -0.52 3.36 -13.19
N ALA A 104 -1.36 4.00 -12.38
CA ALA A 104 -2.44 3.34 -11.65
C ALA A 104 -3.76 4.03 -12.01
N LEU A 105 -4.86 3.28 -12.06
CA LEU A 105 -6.16 3.78 -12.50
C LEU A 105 -7.27 3.16 -11.67
N ALA A 106 -8.28 3.95 -11.32
CA ALA A 106 -9.58 3.47 -10.88
C ALA A 106 -10.66 4.36 -11.51
N ILE A 107 -11.40 3.84 -12.48
CA ILE A 107 -12.41 4.60 -13.24
C ILE A 107 -13.73 3.86 -13.37
N THR A 108 -14.83 4.60 -13.40
CA THR A 108 -16.16 4.02 -13.56
C THR A 108 -17.01 4.79 -14.56
N ASN A 109 -17.90 4.06 -15.25
CA ASN A 109 -18.98 4.63 -16.06
C ASN A 109 -20.35 4.52 -15.35
N GLY A 110 -20.39 4.10 -14.08
CA GLY A 110 -21.59 3.83 -13.30
C GLY A 110 -22.06 2.37 -13.34
N ASP A 111 -21.77 1.65 -14.42
CA ASP A 111 -22.14 0.23 -14.59
C ASP A 111 -20.94 -0.72 -14.41
N LEU A 112 -19.72 -0.22 -14.68
CA LEU A 112 -18.46 -0.95 -14.62
C LEU A 112 -17.43 -0.12 -13.86
N CYS A 113 -16.57 -0.78 -13.10
CA CYS A 113 -15.37 -0.18 -12.51
C CYS A 113 -14.14 -0.88 -13.07
N ILE A 114 -13.14 -0.11 -13.50
CA ILE A 114 -11.87 -0.64 -13.97
C ILE A 114 -10.78 -0.15 -13.04
N ILE A 115 -10.07 -1.09 -12.42
CA ILE A 115 -8.95 -0.82 -11.52
C ILE A 115 -7.65 -1.39 -12.07
N LYS A 116 -6.54 -0.68 -11.84
CA LYS A 116 -5.19 -1.12 -12.17
C LYS A 116 -4.22 -0.48 -11.18
N GLY A 117 -3.48 -1.30 -10.43
CA GLY A 117 -2.35 -0.84 -9.64
C GLY A 117 -1.09 -0.58 -10.48
N TYR A 118 -0.10 0.08 -9.89
CA TYR A 118 1.18 0.38 -10.54
C TYR A 118 1.94 -0.85 -11.06
N ASN A 119 1.79 -1.99 -10.39
CA ASN A 119 2.49 -3.23 -10.73
C ASN A 119 1.62 -4.20 -11.54
N ASP A 120 0.34 -3.87 -11.76
CA ASP A 120 -0.54 -4.70 -12.56
C ASP A 120 -0.19 -4.54 -14.04
N THR A 121 -0.04 -5.68 -14.72
CA THR A 121 0.27 -5.72 -16.16
C THR A 121 -0.95 -5.40 -17.03
N LYS A 122 -2.15 -5.47 -16.46
CA LYS A 122 -3.42 -5.22 -17.15
C LYS A 122 -4.48 -4.66 -16.19
N PRO A 123 -5.41 -3.83 -16.67
CA PRO A 123 -6.58 -3.44 -15.90
C PRO A 123 -7.49 -4.63 -15.58
N GLN A 124 -8.15 -4.58 -14.43
CA GLN A 124 -9.18 -5.51 -14.00
C GLN A 124 -10.54 -4.83 -14.13
N VAL A 125 -11.53 -5.56 -14.64
CA VAL A 125 -12.90 -5.07 -14.76
C VAL A 125 -13.76 -5.69 -13.67
N LEU A 126 -14.45 -4.85 -12.93
CA LEU A 126 -15.39 -5.17 -11.89
C LEU A 126 -16.80 -4.79 -12.37
N GLU A 127 -17.69 -5.78 -12.41
CA GLU A 127 -19.11 -5.60 -12.79
C GLU A 127 -19.99 -5.39 -11.54
N GLU A 128 -19.46 -5.67 -10.36
CA GLU A 128 -20.09 -5.46 -9.05
C GLU A 128 -19.07 -4.77 -8.12
N PHE A 129 -19.36 -3.54 -7.68
CA PHE A 129 -18.47 -2.73 -6.83
C PHE A 129 -19.27 -1.71 -6.00
N GLU A 130 -18.81 -1.42 -4.78
CA GLU A 130 -19.45 -0.44 -3.87
C GLU A 130 -18.85 0.97 -4.05
N ALA A 131 -17.55 1.04 -4.32
CA ALA A 131 -16.81 2.26 -4.69
C ALA A 131 -15.73 1.93 -5.72
N CYS A 132 -15.40 2.88 -6.59
CA CYS A 132 -14.37 2.73 -7.63
C CYS A 132 -13.18 3.64 -7.35
N GLU A 133 -12.31 3.22 -6.43
CA GLU A 133 -11.14 3.97 -5.97
C GLU A 133 -9.85 3.17 -6.20
N LEU A 134 -8.71 3.86 -6.23
CA LEU A 134 -7.42 3.19 -6.24
C LEU A 134 -7.25 2.44 -4.92
N PRO A 135 -6.82 1.17 -4.93
CA PRO A 135 -6.56 0.47 -3.68
C PRO A 135 -5.35 1.11 -2.98
N ALA A 136 -5.59 1.81 -1.86
CA ALA A 136 -4.56 1.89 -0.82
C ALA A 136 -4.18 0.45 -0.50
N LYS A 137 -2.88 0.12 -0.45
CA LYS A 137 -2.49 -1.27 -0.13
C LYS A 137 -2.93 -1.55 1.29
N THR A 138 -4.07 -2.23 1.41
CA THR A 138 -4.65 -2.61 2.69
C THR A 138 -3.79 -3.68 3.32
N LEU A 139 -3.94 -3.90 4.62
CA LEU A 139 -3.30 -5.03 5.26
C LEU A 139 -3.68 -6.35 4.58
N LYS A 140 -4.90 -6.45 4.05
CA LYS A 140 -5.39 -7.60 3.29
C LYS A 140 -4.65 -7.81 1.97
N ASP A 141 -4.39 -6.75 1.22
CA ASP A 141 -3.66 -6.84 -0.06
C ASP A 141 -2.20 -7.26 0.14
N LEU A 142 -1.67 -6.98 1.32
CA LEU A 142 -0.28 -7.16 1.71
C LEU A 142 0.01 -8.49 2.42
N ALA A 143 -0.96 -9.00 3.17
CA ALA A 143 -0.80 -10.23 3.94
C ALA A 143 -0.89 -11.47 3.02
N ARG A 144 0.19 -12.24 2.88
CA ARG A 144 0.22 -13.38 1.95
C ARG A 144 0.38 -14.76 2.56
N THR A 145 0.66 -14.89 3.85
CA THR A 145 0.88 -16.21 4.47
C THR A 145 0.69 -16.17 5.99
N ASN A 146 -0.49 -16.52 6.53
CA ASN A 146 -0.49 -17.29 7.79
C ASN A 146 -1.79 -18.05 8.08
N THR A 147 -1.59 -19.13 8.83
CA THR A 147 -2.51 -20.20 9.24
C THR A 147 -3.58 -19.78 10.26
N PHE A 148 -3.76 -18.48 10.50
CA PHE A 148 -4.74 -17.88 11.41
C PHE A 148 -5.63 -16.86 10.67
N ALA A 149 -6.14 -17.26 9.51
CA ALA A 149 -6.96 -16.42 8.62
C ALA A 149 -8.10 -15.68 9.35
N ALA A 150 -8.66 -16.25 10.42
CA ALA A 150 -9.74 -15.64 11.18
C ALA A 150 -9.35 -14.35 11.95
N SER A 151 -8.15 -14.26 12.52
CA SER A 151 -7.73 -13.07 13.28
C SER A 151 -7.29 -11.94 12.35
N VAL A 152 -6.66 -12.29 11.22
CA VAL A 152 -6.28 -11.35 10.16
C VAL A 152 -7.52 -10.74 9.52
N ASP A 153 -8.50 -11.55 9.15
CA ASP A 153 -9.75 -11.03 8.58
C ASP A 153 -10.52 -10.20 9.61
N ALA A 154 -10.65 -10.66 10.86
CA ALA A 154 -11.34 -9.89 11.90
C ALA A 154 -10.68 -8.53 12.17
N CYS A 155 -9.35 -8.48 12.21
CA CYS A 155 -8.57 -7.25 12.38
C CYS A 155 -8.71 -6.32 11.15
N ALA A 156 -8.63 -6.86 9.94
CA ALA A 156 -8.58 -6.08 8.72
C ALA A 156 -9.98 -5.71 8.14
N THR A 157 -11.09 -6.25 8.66
CA THR A 157 -12.47 -5.84 8.27
C THR A 157 -13.16 -4.92 9.27
N GLY A 158 -12.39 -4.16 10.05
CA GLY A 158 -12.95 -3.16 10.99
C GLY A 158 -13.12 -3.65 12.44
N GLY A 159 -12.56 -4.81 12.80
CA GLY A 159 -12.34 -5.17 14.20
C GLY A 159 -11.14 -4.42 14.80
N VAL A 160 -11.05 -4.41 16.13
CA VAL A 160 -9.87 -3.92 16.84
C VAL A 160 -8.75 -4.94 16.72
N CYS A 161 -7.57 -4.49 16.31
CA CYS A 161 -6.37 -5.31 16.22
C CYS A 161 -5.60 -5.19 17.52
N GLU A 162 -5.63 -6.25 18.33
CA GLU A 162 -4.91 -6.27 19.59
C GLU A 162 -3.40 -6.16 19.36
N PRO A 163 -2.67 -5.38 20.20
CA PRO A 163 -1.21 -5.34 20.16
C PRO A 163 -0.60 -6.75 20.23
N GLY A 164 0.40 -7.01 19.38
CA GLY A 164 1.02 -8.32 19.23
C GLY A 164 0.34 -9.26 18.23
N THR A 165 -0.76 -8.86 17.60
CA THR A 165 -1.31 -9.62 16.46
C THR A 165 -0.28 -9.66 15.33
N GLU A 166 0.05 -10.86 14.84
CA GLU A 166 1.11 -11.08 13.85
C GLU A 166 0.57 -11.10 12.41
N PHE A 167 1.31 -10.48 11.49
CA PHE A 167 1.04 -10.42 10.05
C PHE A 167 2.28 -10.74 9.24
N ALA A 168 2.17 -11.65 8.28
CA ALA A 168 3.21 -11.88 7.28
C ALA A 168 2.90 -11.07 6.01
N ILE A 169 3.72 -10.07 5.72
CA ILE A 169 3.53 -9.13 4.62
C ILE A 169 4.58 -9.39 3.54
N GLU A 170 4.14 -9.54 2.30
CA GLU A 170 5.04 -9.53 1.14
C GLU A 170 5.44 -8.07 0.84
N VAL A 171 6.56 -7.61 1.39
CA VAL A 171 7.04 -6.22 1.27
C VAL A 171 7.60 -5.90 -0.13
N ALA A 172 8.06 -6.92 -0.84
CA ALA A 172 8.49 -6.90 -2.24
C ALA A 172 8.30 -8.31 -2.86
N PRO A 173 8.29 -8.47 -4.20
CA PRO A 173 8.03 -9.77 -4.83
C PRO A 173 8.94 -10.89 -4.31
N GLY A 174 8.34 -11.89 -3.66
CA GLY A 174 9.05 -13.02 -3.05
C GLY A 174 9.74 -12.70 -1.71
N ASP A 175 9.65 -11.48 -1.20
CA ASP A 175 10.21 -11.07 0.09
C ASP A 175 9.09 -10.88 1.12
N ILE A 176 8.92 -11.87 1.98
CA ILE A 176 7.90 -11.88 3.05
C ILE A 176 8.58 -11.58 4.37
N LYS A 177 8.01 -10.64 5.13
CA LYS A 177 8.45 -10.24 6.47
C LYS A 177 7.28 -10.37 7.45
N ASN A 178 7.54 -10.76 8.69
CA ASN A 178 6.49 -10.76 9.71
C ASN A 178 6.52 -9.44 10.49
N PHE A 179 5.35 -9.04 10.96
CA PHE A 179 5.13 -7.81 11.71
C PHE A 179 4.14 -8.05 12.84
N TYR A 180 4.26 -7.27 13.91
CA TYR A 180 3.34 -7.24 15.04
C TYR A 180 2.64 -5.90 15.13
N VAL A 181 1.35 -5.92 15.48
CA VAL A 181 0.59 -4.69 15.76
C VAL A 181 1.12 -4.01 17.02
N ILE A 182 1.43 -2.73 16.90
CA ILE A 182 1.75 -1.83 18.02
C ILE A 182 0.50 -1.06 18.40
N LYS A 183 -0.12 -0.43 17.41
CA LYS A 183 -1.24 0.48 17.60
C LYS A 183 -2.23 0.31 16.47
N ASP A 184 -3.49 0.33 16.86
CA ASP A 184 -4.65 0.39 16.00
C ASP A 184 -5.35 1.73 16.21
N ASP A 185 -5.22 2.62 15.23
CA ASP A 185 -5.82 3.95 15.29
C ASP A 185 -7.21 3.93 14.63
N ALA A 186 -8.25 3.77 15.45
CA ALA A 186 -9.62 3.66 14.98
C ALA A 186 -10.16 4.92 14.27
N GLU A 187 -9.57 6.10 14.54
CA GLU A 187 -9.98 7.35 13.89
C GLU A 187 -9.46 7.43 12.46
N THR A 188 -8.22 7.01 12.24
CA THR A 188 -7.54 7.10 10.94
C THR A 188 -7.59 5.80 10.14
N GLY A 189 -7.93 4.67 10.77
CA GLY A 189 -7.85 3.33 10.18
C GLY A 189 -6.41 2.83 9.97
N ILE A 190 -5.42 3.53 10.52
CA ILE A 190 -4.00 3.20 10.38
C ILE A 190 -3.59 2.18 11.43
N LEU A 191 -2.96 1.11 10.98
CA LEU A 191 -2.22 0.18 11.81
C LEU A 191 -0.73 0.55 11.81
N THR A 192 -0.20 0.77 13.01
CA THR A 192 1.25 0.84 13.24
C THR A 192 1.75 -0.56 13.54
N LEU A 193 2.68 -1.05 12.72
CA LEU A 193 3.25 -2.38 12.84
C LEU A 193 4.76 -2.31 13.00
N ILE A 194 5.34 -3.23 13.77
CA ILE A 194 6.80 -3.39 13.89
C ILE A 194 7.23 -4.75 13.38
N MET A 195 8.31 -4.79 12.62
CA MET A 195 8.83 -6.04 12.06
C MET A 195 9.18 -7.03 13.17
N ASP A 196 9.16 -8.33 12.90
CA ASP A 196 9.49 -9.38 13.86
C ASP A 196 10.98 -9.41 14.26
N GLY A 197 11.86 -8.72 13.55
CA GLY A 197 13.28 -8.62 13.90
C GLY A 197 13.98 -7.39 13.31
N ASN A 198 15.28 -7.28 13.59
CA ASN A 198 16.12 -6.25 13.00
C ASN A 198 16.31 -6.48 11.50
N ILE A 199 16.44 -5.39 10.74
CA ILE A 199 16.73 -5.46 9.31
C ILE A 199 18.22 -5.25 9.05
N GLY A 200 18.85 -6.25 8.43
CA GLY A 200 20.27 -6.18 8.08
C GLY A 200 21.20 -6.35 9.28
N GLU A 201 22.31 -5.63 9.25
CA GLU A 201 23.41 -5.69 10.22
C GLU A 201 23.24 -4.64 11.33
N THR A 202 24.15 -4.66 12.29
CA THR A 202 24.25 -3.61 13.31
C THR A 202 24.67 -2.28 12.70
N VAL A 203 24.25 -1.19 13.33
CA VAL A 203 24.49 0.18 12.87
C VAL A 203 24.57 1.12 14.05
N ALA A 204 25.37 2.18 13.93
CA ALA A 204 25.37 3.29 14.87
C ALA A 204 24.04 4.05 14.83
N TRP A 205 23.61 4.58 15.97
CA TRP A 205 22.51 5.51 16.04
C TRP A 205 22.84 6.82 15.30
N SER A 206 24.01 7.39 15.61
CA SER A 206 24.60 8.59 14.99
C SER A 206 26.13 8.47 14.99
N LEU A 207 26.82 9.15 14.08
CA LEU A 207 28.29 9.07 13.98
C LEU A 207 29.04 10.07 14.88
N SER A 208 28.33 10.99 15.55
CA SER A 208 28.95 12.03 16.37
C SER A 208 28.38 12.09 17.79
N ASP A 209 27.12 12.50 17.90
CA ASP A 209 26.41 12.72 19.15
C ASP A 209 24.90 12.54 18.94
N ASN A 210 24.15 12.62 20.03
CA ASN A 210 22.71 12.42 20.03
C ASN A 210 21.89 13.67 19.65
N THR A 211 22.54 14.82 19.36
CA THR A 211 21.85 16.11 19.20
C THR A 211 21.17 16.26 17.84
N THR A 212 21.63 15.49 16.85
CA THR A 212 21.12 15.53 15.47
C THR A 212 20.11 14.43 15.17
N GLY A 213 19.80 13.59 16.16
CA GLY A 213 18.92 12.44 16.00
C GLY A 213 19.60 11.23 15.36
N PRO A 214 18.85 10.13 15.15
CA PRO A 214 19.38 8.84 14.68
C PRO A 214 19.72 8.85 13.18
N ILE A 215 20.51 9.81 12.70
CA ILE A 215 20.71 10.01 11.27
C ILE A 215 21.34 8.77 10.62
N ALA A 216 22.32 8.13 11.27
CA ALA A 216 22.98 6.95 10.74
C ALA A 216 22.02 5.76 10.67
N ALA A 217 21.31 5.48 11.77
CA ALA A 217 20.31 4.42 11.85
C ALA A 217 19.15 4.63 10.86
N LEU A 218 18.62 5.85 10.74
CA LEU A 218 17.55 6.17 9.79
C LEU A 218 17.99 6.04 8.33
N ASN A 219 19.20 6.49 7.98
CA ASN A 219 19.74 6.32 6.63
C ASN A 219 19.92 4.84 6.29
N TYR A 220 20.40 4.06 7.25
CA TYR A 220 20.53 2.61 7.08
C TYR A 220 19.17 1.94 6.91
N LEU A 221 18.19 2.26 7.77
CA LEU A 221 16.82 1.77 7.66
C LEU A 221 16.22 2.08 6.28
N GLU A 222 16.35 3.32 5.81
CA GLU A 222 15.88 3.74 4.49
C GLU A 222 16.58 2.96 3.37
N SER A 223 17.89 2.74 3.47
CA SER A 223 18.63 1.94 2.48
C SER A 223 18.11 0.50 2.38
N LYS A 224 17.65 -0.09 3.50
CA LYS A 224 17.13 -1.47 3.55
C LYS A 224 15.65 -1.58 3.18
N THR A 225 14.88 -0.51 3.37
CA THR A 225 13.41 -0.52 3.18
C THR A 225 12.96 0.22 1.91
N SER A 226 13.85 0.97 1.24
CA SER A 226 13.53 1.68 -0.01
C SER A 226 12.98 0.78 -1.12
N GLY A 227 13.39 -0.51 -1.13
CA GLY A 227 12.91 -1.52 -2.07
C GLY A 227 11.55 -2.15 -1.73
N TRP A 228 10.93 -1.78 -0.60
CA TRP A 228 9.62 -2.30 -0.17
C TRP A 228 8.49 -1.67 -0.97
N ILE A 229 8.35 -2.08 -2.23
CA ILE A 229 7.37 -1.53 -3.18
C ILE A 229 5.92 -1.83 -2.79
N ASN A 230 5.70 -2.75 -1.85
CA ASN A 230 4.38 -3.07 -1.33
C ASN A 230 4.00 -2.29 -0.07
N ILE A 231 4.96 -1.70 0.64
CA ILE A 231 4.63 -0.76 1.71
C ILE A 231 4.45 0.63 1.09
N GLU A 232 3.50 1.46 1.53
CA GLU A 232 3.35 2.84 1.04
C GLU A 232 4.44 3.76 1.65
N ALA A 233 4.95 4.72 0.88
CA ALA A 233 5.97 5.66 1.34
C ALA A 233 5.26 6.89 1.85
N LYS A 234 5.70 7.37 3.00
CA LYS A 234 5.08 8.48 3.72
C LYS A 234 6.15 9.45 4.20
N ASN A 235 5.68 10.62 4.62
CA ASN A 235 6.54 11.59 5.28
C ASN A 235 6.44 11.36 6.78
N TYR A 236 7.57 11.08 7.43
CA TYR A 236 7.64 10.95 8.88
C TYR A 236 8.33 12.14 9.49
N THR A 237 7.70 12.72 10.50
CA THR A 237 8.32 13.73 11.35
C THR A 237 8.64 13.07 12.69
N LEU A 238 9.93 12.84 12.93
CA LEU A 238 10.44 12.34 14.20
C LEU A 238 10.86 13.51 15.05
N THR A 239 10.38 13.53 16.27
CA THR A 239 10.70 14.53 17.28
C THR A 239 11.28 13.79 18.46
N ASP A 240 12.34 14.31 19.07
CA ASP A 240 12.88 13.72 20.29
C ASP A 240 11.81 13.80 21.40
N ASP A 241 11.28 12.64 21.78
CA ASP A 241 10.24 12.48 22.79
C ASP A 241 10.80 12.10 24.17
N GLY A 242 12.12 12.03 24.31
CA GLY A 242 12.82 11.98 25.60
C GLY A 242 12.95 13.38 26.21
N GLY A 243 11.84 14.06 26.51
CA GLY A 243 11.76 15.21 27.43
C GLY A 243 12.38 16.56 27.03
N ALA A 244 13.47 16.60 26.25
CA ALA A 244 14.17 17.85 25.89
C ALA A 244 13.91 18.34 24.46
N ASN A 245 13.22 17.55 23.63
CA ASN A 245 12.99 17.81 22.21
C ASN A 245 14.21 18.40 21.46
N ARG A 246 15.31 17.64 21.44
CA ARG A 246 16.60 18.08 20.89
C ARG A 246 16.59 18.27 19.37
N TYR A 247 15.80 17.49 18.67
CA TYR A 247 15.73 17.52 17.21
C TYR A 247 14.32 17.27 16.72
N THR A 248 14.05 17.83 15.54
CA THR A 248 12.95 17.42 14.68
C THR A 248 13.54 17.06 13.33
N ILE A 249 13.35 15.81 12.91
CA ILE A 249 13.78 15.28 11.63
C ILE A 249 12.55 14.97 10.81
N THR A 250 12.45 15.55 9.61
CA THR A 250 11.47 15.14 8.62
C THR A 250 12.17 14.25 7.59
N ARG A 251 11.69 13.01 7.45
CA ARG A 251 12.05 12.11 6.37
C ARG A 251 10.91 12.09 5.37
N THR A 252 11.20 12.40 4.12
CA THR A 252 10.20 12.40 3.05
C THR A 252 10.26 11.09 2.28
N ASN A 253 9.10 10.61 1.85
CA ASN A 253 8.99 9.45 0.97
C ASN A 253 9.77 8.20 1.47
N THR A 254 9.72 7.91 2.78
CA THR A 254 10.31 6.70 3.36
C THR A 254 9.22 5.70 3.75
N ARG A 255 9.55 4.42 3.79
CA ARG A 255 8.62 3.29 4.02
C ARG A 255 8.53 2.88 5.49
N ALA A 256 9.55 3.23 6.27
CA ALA A 256 9.65 2.84 7.66
C ALA A 256 10.30 3.94 8.51
N ARG A 257 9.99 3.90 9.80
CA ARG A 257 10.62 4.73 10.84
C ARG A 257 11.13 3.87 11.99
N LEU A 258 11.86 4.51 12.90
CA LEU A 258 12.20 3.93 14.19
C LEU A 258 11.04 4.12 15.17
N LEU A 259 10.93 3.19 16.12
CA LEU A 259 10.00 3.27 17.24
C LEU A 259 10.44 4.34 18.23
N THR A 260 9.51 5.07 18.85
CA THR A 260 9.87 6.05 19.88
C THR A 260 9.88 5.44 21.29
N ILE A 261 10.52 6.12 22.26
CA ILE A 261 10.50 5.70 23.67
C ILE A 261 9.10 5.75 24.26
N THR A 262 8.27 6.71 23.84
CA THR A 262 6.87 6.80 24.28
C THR A 262 6.05 5.59 23.83
N GLU A 263 6.16 5.22 22.55
CA GLU A 263 5.48 4.02 22.02
C GLU A 263 5.99 2.75 22.70
N THR A 264 7.28 2.70 23.03
CA THR A 264 7.91 1.56 23.71
C THR A 264 7.39 1.41 25.13
N ASN A 265 7.35 2.47 25.92
CA ASN A 265 6.94 2.45 27.33
C ASN A 265 5.48 2.00 27.54
N VAL A 266 4.64 2.16 26.53
CA VAL A 266 3.23 1.70 26.57
C VAL A 266 3.12 0.18 26.41
N LEU A 267 4.10 -0.45 25.77
CA LEU A 267 3.99 -1.84 25.31
C LEU A 267 5.00 -2.79 25.98
N ILE A 268 6.17 -2.30 26.37
CA ILE A 268 7.27 -3.11 26.90
C ILE A 268 6.94 -3.67 28.30
N GLY A 269 7.35 -4.92 28.56
CA GLY A 269 7.03 -5.66 29.80
C GLY A 269 5.77 -6.53 29.73
N ALA A 270 4.73 -6.10 29.01
CA ALA A 270 3.53 -6.92 28.76
C ALA A 270 3.64 -7.79 27.49
N ASN A 271 4.62 -7.52 26.63
CA ASN A 271 4.70 -8.03 25.26
C ASN A 271 6.10 -8.56 24.91
N SER A 272 6.32 -9.87 25.03
CA SER A 272 7.63 -10.49 24.78
C SER A 272 8.13 -10.35 23.34
N TRP A 273 7.22 -10.27 22.37
CA TRP A 273 7.52 -10.10 20.93
C TRP A 273 8.29 -8.79 20.62
N MET A 274 8.28 -7.83 21.54
CA MET A 274 9.11 -6.63 21.43
C MET A 274 10.61 -6.91 21.56
N TYR A 275 11.01 -8.01 22.20
CA TYR A 275 12.43 -8.31 22.46
C TYR A 275 12.87 -9.75 22.15
N CYS A 276 11.94 -10.71 22.04
CA CYS A 276 12.30 -12.14 21.95
C CYS A 276 12.86 -12.58 20.57
N ASN A 277 12.55 -11.86 19.50
CA ASN A 277 12.94 -12.20 18.11
C ASN A 277 14.06 -11.29 17.57
N LEU A 278 14.86 -10.71 18.48
CA LEU A 278 16.02 -9.89 18.12
C LEU A 278 17.25 -10.73 17.74
N ARG A 279 17.22 -12.04 18.03
CA ARG A 279 18.25 -13.02 17.67
C ARG A 279 17.71 -13.90 16.55
N ASP A 280 18.38 -13.91 15.39
CA ASP A 280 18.10 -14.92 14.35
C ASP A 280 18.33 -16.32 14.94
N GLY A 281 17.38 -17.22 14.76
CA GLY A 281 17.37 -18.56 15.36
C GLY A 281 18.39 -19.52 14.74
N SER A 282 19.33 -19.03 13.93
CA SER A 282 20.42 -19.82 13.38
C SER A 282 21.47 -20.07 14.46
N GLU A 283 21.65 -21.33 14.85
CA GLU A 283 22.62 -21.77 15.88
C GLU A 283 24.11 -21.52 15.50
N GLU A 284 24.40 -20.80 14.41
CA GLU A 284 25.75 -20.59 13.85
C GLU A 284 26.17 -19.12 13.69
N VAL A 285 25.47 -18.14 14.28
CA VAL A 285 25.97 -16.74 14.30
C VAL A 285 26.39 -16.35 15.72
N SER A 286 27.70 -16.28 15.93
CA SER A 286 28.29 -15.75 17.15
C SER A 286 28.14 -14.22 17.21
N GLU A 287 27.13 -13.78 17.97
CA GLU A 287 26.88 -12.40 18.44
C GLU A 287 26.33 -11.39 17.39
N PRO A 288 25.92 -10.20 17.88
CA PRO A 288 24.73 -9.34 17.58
C PRO A 288 23.53 -9.77 16.70
N PRO A 289 22.39 -9.04 16.76
CA PRO A 289 22.15 -7.82 17.55
C PRO A 289 21.54 -8.09 18.94
N TYR A 290 22.12 -7.46 19.96
CA TYR A 290 21.66 -7.51 21.36
C TYR A 290 20.43 -6.64 21.62
N GLY A 291 20.03 -5.84 20.63
CA GLY A 291 18.94 -4.88 20.76
C GLY A 291 18.70 -4.09 19.49
N TYR A 292 17.83 -3.10 19.57
CA TYR A 292 17.61 -2.15 18.49
C TYR A 292 17.42 -0.73 19.02
N TRP A 293 17.83 0.21 18.18
CA TRP A 293 17.73 1.63 18.44
C TRP A 293 16.28 2.12 18.41
N LEU A 294 15.94 2.95 19.40
CA LEU A 294 14.76 3.79 19.38
C LEU A 294 15.10 5.15 18.78
N SER A 295 14.08 5.89 18.37
CA SER A 295 14.26 7.19 17.75
C SER A 295 14.64 8.30 18.72
N SER A 296 14.76 8.03 20.02
CA SER A 296 14.80 9.01 21.11
C SER A 296 16.21 9.13 21.70
N ALA A 297 16.65 10.35 22.01
CA ALA A 297 17.96 10.59 22.61
C ALA A 297 17.92 10.48 24.14
N ARG A 298 19.07 10.21 24.75
CA ARG A 298 19.22 10.25 26.22
C ARG A 298 19.21 11.70 26.72
N GLU A 299 18.49 11.96 27.81
CA GLU A 299 18.22 13.31 28.35
C GLU A 299 19.39 14.00 29.06
N ASP A 300 20.23 13.25 29.72
CA ASP A 300 21.24 13.75 30.66
C ASP A 300 22.65 13.78 30.06
N ASP A 301 22.82 13.31 28.82
CA ASP A 301 24.09 13.36 28.10
C ASP A 301 23.91 13.63 26.59
N THR A 302 25.03 13.76 25.88
CA THR A 302 25.07 13.92 24.43
C THR A 302 25.55 12.66 23.70
N GLY A 303 25.92 11.62 24.45
CA GLY A 303 26.54 10.41 23.92
C GLY A 303 25.60 9.22 23.84
N GLY A 304 24.47 9.27 24.56
CA GLY A 304 23.55 8.15 24.71
C GLY A 304 22.28 8.28 23.87
N ALA A 305 21.71 7.14 23.48
CA ALA A 305 20.36 7.06 22.95
C ALA A 305 19.63 5.81 23.45
N TRP A 306 18.30 5.84 23.34
CA TRP A 306 17.47 4.76 23.84
C TRP A 306 17.51 3.52 22.94
N ILE A 307 17.52 2.35 23.56
CA ILE A 307 17.42 1.03 22.93
C ILE A 307 16.37 0.17 23.62
N VAL A 308 15.89 -0.84 22.89
CA VAL A 308 15.30 -2.04 23.49
C VAL A 308 16.32 -3.15 23.41
N HIS A 309 16.66 -3.73 24.56
CA HIS A 309 17.61 -4.82 24.68
C HIS A 309 16.90 -6.19 24.59
N GLY A 310 17.63 -7.24 24.23
CA GLY A 310 17.12 -8.59 23.98
C GLY A 310 16.57 -9.32 25.22
N ASP A 311 16.82 -8.80 26.42
CA ASP A 311 16.20 -9.25 27.67
C ASP A 311 14.91 -8.49 28.01
N GLY A 312 14.50 -7.53 27.18
CA GLY A 312 13.31 -6.72 27.37
C GLY A 312 13.54 -5.43 28.14
N ASP A 313 14.77 -5.13 28.56
CA ASP A 313 15.10 -3.86 29.20
C ASP A 313 15.14 -2.73 28.18
N VAL A 314 14.70 -1.55 28.62
CA VAL A 314 14.85 -0.30 27.89
C VAL A 314 16.00 0.49 28.51
N ARG A 315 17.06 0.73 27.74
CA ARG A 315 18.31 1.34 28.21
C ARG A 315 18.64 2.58 27.39
N SER A 316 19.40 3.51 27.96
CA SER A 316 19.78 4.77 27.30
C SER A 316 21.26 5.10 27.39
N ASP A 317 22.01 4.34 28.18
CA ASP A 317 23.43 4.52 28.48
C ASP A 317 24.38 3.96 27.40
N VAL A 318 23.86 3.77 26.19
CA VAL A 318 24.59 3.19 25.06
C VAL A 318 25.13 4.29 24.16
N ASP A 319 26.44 4.24 23.85
CA ASP A 319 27.09 5.20 22.96
C ASP A 319 26.45 5.17 21.56
N VAL A 320 25.97 6.32 21.10
CA VAL A 320 25.31 6.47 19.79
C VAL A 320 26.20 6.11 18.62
N ASN A 321 27.52 6.17 18.78
CA ASN A 321 28.48 5.81 17.74
C ASN A 321 28.74 4.29 17.63
N ASP A 322 28.21 3.49 18.58
CA ASP A 322 28.44 2.05 18.62
C ASP A 322 27.66 1.36 17.51
N ASN A 323 28.39 0.70 16.61
CA ASN A 323 27.85 -0.05 15.48
C ASN A 323 28.04 -1.56 15.59
N ASN A 324 28.44 -2.07 16.75
CA ASN A 324 28.78 -3.49 16.93
C ASN A 324 27.65 -4.31 17.54
N TYR A 325 26.68 -3.69 18.22
CA TYR A 325 25.74 -4.46 19.05
C TYR A 325 24.26 -4.24 18.74
N TYR A 326 23.90 -3.14 18.10
CA TYR A 326 22.51 -2.71 17.96
C TYR A 326 22.13 -2.51 16.50
N GLY A 327 20.96 -3.02 16.14
CA GLY A 327 20.39 -2.87 14.80
C GLY A 327 19.27 -1.85 14.73
N VAL A 328 18.54 -1.88 13.63
CA VAL A 328 17.31 -1.11 13.45
C VAL A 328 16.14 -2.05 13.18
N ARG A 329 15.02 -1.78 13.84
CA ARG A 329 13.79 -2.55 13.72
C ARG A 329 12.72 -1.70 13.01
N PRO A 330 12.32 -2.05 11.78
CA PRO A 330 11.39 -1.24 11.02
C PRO A 330 10.00 -1.13 11.68
N VAL A 331 9.49 0.10 11.77
CA VAL A 331 8.08 0.39 12.06
C VAL A 331 7.42 0.96 10.81
N ILE A 332 6.27 0.42 10.43
CA ILE A 332 5.50 0.79 9.24
C ILE A 332 4.05 1.16 9.60
N GLU A 333 3.39 1.91 8.71
CA GLU A 333 2.00 2.35 8.89
C GLU A 333 1.16 2.01 7.66
N ILE A 334 0.23 1.06 7.82
CA ILE A 334 -0.60 0.50 6.75
C ILE A 334 -2.08 0.80 7.04
N LEU A 335 -2.87 1.04 5.99
CA LEU A 335 -4.33 1.12 6.11
C LEU A 335 -4.90 -0.30 6.32
N LYS A 336 -5.84 -0.46 7.25
CA LYS A 336 -6.52 -1.75 7.46
C LYS A 336 -7.13 -2.33 6.18
#